data_AF-A0A1Z2XRU6-F1
#
_entry.id   AF-A0A1Z2XRU6-F1
#
_cell.length_a   1.000
_cell.length_b   1.000
_cell.length_c   1.000
_cell.angle_alpha   90.00
_cell.angle_beta   90.00
_cell.angle_gamma   90.00
#
_symmetry.space_group_name_H-M   'P 1'
#
loop_
_entity.id
_entity.type
_entity.pdbx_description
1 polymer ?
#
loop_
_entity_poly.entity_id
_entity_poly.type
_entity_poly.pdbx_seq_one_letter_code
_entity_poly.pdbx_strand_id
1 'polypeptide(L)'
;MFADDSDYADSVGMNLLQIGELAGRFSEDFVARSKEQGVNWRAIKNMRNMFAHDYGAMDMERVWVTVMEDVPELEAFCEAQLKDEPF
;
A
#
# COMPACT_ATOMS: atom_id res chain seq x y z
N MET A 1 15.93 -5.03 14.56
CA MET A 1 14.51 -5.34 14.29
C MET A 1 13.97 -4.21 13.42
N PHE A 2 12.89 -4.38 12.65
CA PHE A 2 12.35 -3.31 11.77
C PHE A 2 12.27 -1.94 12.45
N ALA A 3 11.71 -1.87 13.67
CA ALA A 3 11.56 -0.63 14.42
C ALA A 3 12.85 -0.07 15.05
N ASP A 4 13.92 -0.88 15.14
CA ASP A 4 15.21 -0.47 15.74
C ASP A 4 16.22 -0.02 14.67
N ASP A 5 15.87 -0.11 13.39
CA ASP A 5 16.71 0.23 12.25
C ASP A 5 15.99 1.27 11.40
N SER A 6 16.35 2.55 11.61
CA SER A 6 15.73 3.68 10.93
C SER A 6 15.91 3.62 9.41
N ASP A 7 17.07 3.16 8.93
CA ASP A 7 17.34 3.10 7.50
C ASP A 7 16.45 2.04 6.84
N TYR A 8 16.24 0.90 7.52
CA TYR A 8 15.32 -0.12 7.05
C TYR A 8 13.86 0.35 7.09
N ALA A 9 13.45 1.00 8.17
CA ALA A 9 12.10 1.56 8.30
C ALA A 9 11.82 2.61 7.21
N ASP A 10 12.77 3.52 6.97
CA ASP A 10 12.66 4.58 5.96
C ASP A 10 12.57 4.00 4.55
N SER A 11 13.37 2.97 4.25
CA SER A 11 13.32 2.27 2.96
C SER A 11 11.94 1.65 2.71
N VAL A 12 11.37 0.98 3.72
CA VAL A 12 10.03 0.39 3.64
C VAL A 12 8.95 1.47 3.54
N GLY A 13 9.03 2.53 4.34
CA GLY A 13 8.11 3.67 4.30
C GLY A 13 8.06 4.33 2.92
N MET A 14 9.22 4.49 2.26
CA MET A 14 9.29 5.01 0.89
C MET A 14 8.59 4.09 -0.12
N ASN A 15 8.65 2.78 0.04
CA ASN A 15 7.92 1.85 -0.82
C ASN A 15 6.40 1.94 -0.61
N LEU A 16 5.95 2.03 0.64
CA LEU A 16 4.52 2.21 0.97
C LEU A 16 3.97 3.54 0.44
N LEU A 17 4.76 4.62 0.51
CA LEU A 17 4.43 5.92 -0.08
C LEU A 17 4.23 5.79 -1.59
N GLN A 18 5.15 5.13 -2.29
CA GLN A 18 5.06 4.92 -3.75
C GLN A 18 3.83 4.10 -4.14
N ILE A 19 3.51 3.03 -3.41
CA ILE A 19 2.29 2.23 -3.63
C ILE A 19 1.05 3.12 -3.53
N GLY A 20 0.95 3.94 -2.48
CA GLY A 20 -0.17 4.85 -2.29
C GLY A 20 -0.27 5.95 -3.37
N GLU A 21 0.86 6.44 -3.88
CA GLU A 21 0.89 7.40 -4.98
C GLU A 21 0.44 6.78 -6.31
N LEU A 22 0.90 5.57 -6.62
CA LEU A 22 0.49 4.83 -7.83
C LEU A 22 -0.99 4.44 -7.78
N ALA A 23 -1.49 4.06 -6.60
CA ALA A 23 -2.92 3.80 -6.39
C ALA A 23 -3.81 5.03 -6.68
N GLY A 24 -3.24 6.24 -6.63
CA GLY A 24 -3.91 7.48 -7.03
C GLY A 24 -4.16 7.62 -8.53
N ARG A 25 -3.52 6.80 -9.37
CA ARG A 25 -3.55 6.92 -10.84
C ARG A 25 -4.55 6.01 -11.52
N PHE A 26 -5.18 5.10 -10.78
CA PHE A 26 -6.19 4.21 -11.35
C PHE A 26 -7.43 4.98 -11.81
N SER A 27 -8.05 4.51 -12.90
CA SER A 27 -9.32 5.04 -13.39
C SER A 27 -10.45 4.76 -12.39
N GLU A 28 -11.51 5.57 -12.45
CA GLU A 28 -12.71 5.38 -11.62
C GLU A 28 -13.34 4.00 -11.85
N ASP A 29 -13.37 3.54 -13.11
CA ASP A 29 -13.91 2.23 -13.49
C ASP A 29 -13.12 1.08 -12.85
N PHE A 30 -11.79 1.15 -12.87
CA PHE A 30 -10.95 0.13 -12.23
C PHE A 30 -11.16 0.12 -10.72
N VAL A 31 -11.19 1.30 -10.09
CA VAL A 31 -11.44 1.46 -8.65
C VAL A 31 -12.81 0.91 -8.25
N ALA A 32 -13.85 1.15 -9.06
CA ALA A 32 -15.19 0.63 -8.81
C ALA A 32 -15.24 -0.90 -8.87
N ARG A 33 -14.66 -1.51 -9.92
CA ARG A 33 -14.61 -2.97 -10.09
C ARG A 33 -13.81 -3.68 -9.00
N SER A 34 -12.67 -3.12 -8.62
CA SER A 34 -11.79 -3.71 -7.62
C SER A 34 -12.30 -3.53 -6.19
N LYS A 35 -13.14 -2.52 -5.95
CA LYS A 35 -13.87 -2.36 -4.68
C LYS A 35 -14.83 -3.52 -4.42
N GLU A 36 -15.48 -4.05 -5.45
CA GLU A 36 -16.33 -5.26 -5.34
C GLU A 36 -15.50 -6.50 -4.96
N GLN A 37 -14.21 -6.50 -5.30
CA GLN A 37 -13.24 -7.53 -4.93
C GLN A 37 -12.58 -7.27 -3.55
N GLY A 38 -13.02 -6.24 -2.83
CA GLY A 38 -12.59 -5.95 -1.46
C GLY A 38 -11.46 -4.94 -1.31
N VAL A 39 -10.89 -4.41 -2.40
CA VAL A 39 -9.73 -3.51 -2.30
C VAL A 39 -10.14 -2.10 -1.86
N ASN A 40 -9.51 -1.60 -0.80
CA ASN A 40 -9.77 -0.27 -0.25
C ASN A 40 -8.71 0.76 -0.69
N TRP A 41 -8.81 1.24 -1.94
CA TRP A 41 -7.89 2.25 -2.49
C TRP A 41 -7.85 3.55 -1.70
N ARG A 42 -8.95 3.92 -1.01
CA ARG A 42 -8.94 5.11 -0.17
C ARG A 42 -8.01 4.92 1.03
N ALA A 43 -8.02 3.75 1.67
CA ALA A 43 -7.11 3.44 2.76
C ALA A 43 -5.64 3.44 2.27
N ILE A 44 -5.37 2.81 1.11
CA ILE A 44 -4.04 2.76 0.50
C ILE A 44 -3.52 4.18 0.16
N LYS A 45 -4.38 5.06 -0.37
CA LYS A 45 -4.01 6.47 -0.61
C LYS A 45 -3.80 7.27 0.67
N ASN A 46 -4.61 7.03 1.69
CA ASN A 46 -4.45 7.68 2.99
C ASN A 46 -3.16 7.24 3.69
N MET A 47 -2.72 6.01 3.46
CA MET A 47 -1.44 5.50 3.95
C MET A 47 -0.27 6.39 3.51
N ARG A 48 -0.23 6.76 2.22
CA ARG A 48 0.76 7.73 1.69
C ARG A 48 0.80 9.02 2.50
N ASN A 49 -0.37 9.58 2.87
CA ASN A 49 -0.42 10.82 3.65
C ASN A 49 0.20 10.66 5.03
N MET A 50 -0.03 9.52 5.69
CA MET A 50 0.57 9.22 6.99
C MET A 50 2.09 9.13 6.89
N PHE A 51 2.61 8.42 5.87
CA PHE A 51 4.06 8.34 5.64
C PHE A 51 4.69 9.68 5.21
N ALA A 52 3.95 10.55 4.52
CA ALA A 52 4.48 11.83 4.05
C ALA A 52 4.50 12.92 5.14
N HIS A 53 3.56 12.89 6.08
CA HIS A 53 3.34 13.99 7.03
C HIS A 53 3.49 13.61 8.50
N ASP A 54 3.15 12.37 8.87
CA ASP A 54 3.03 11.94 10.27
C ASP A 54 4.05 10.85 10.64
N TYR A 55 5.02 10.57 9.76
CA TYR A 55 5.95 9.44 9.88
C TYR A 55 6.64 9.32 11.24
N GLY A 56 7.15 10.42 11.79
CA GLY A 56 7.84 10.43 13.09
C GLY A 56 6.93 10.14 14.29
N ALA A 57 5.60 10.16 14.11
CA ALA A 57 4.60 9.80 15.12
C ALA A 57 3.88 8.48 14.80
N MET A 58 4.27 7.78 13.73
CA MET A 58 3.64 6.51 13.34
C MET A 58 4.04 5.39 14.29
N ASP A 59 3.07 4.53 14.58
CA ASP A 59 3.27 3.27 15.27
C ASP A 59 3.95 2.28 14.31
N MET A 60 5.27 2.12 14.46
CA MET A 60 6.08 1.28 13.58
C MET A 60 5.72 -0.21 13.66
N GLU A 61 5.13 -0.67 14.77
CA GLU A 61 4.63 -2.05 14.85
C GLU A 61 3.42 -2.23 13.94
N ARG A 62 2.51 -1.26 13.90
CA ARG A 62 1.38 -1.28 12.97
C ARG A 62 1.80 -1.16 11.51
N VAL A 63 2.79 -0.31 11.24
CA VAL A 63 3.38 -0.23 9.89
C VAL A 63 3.91 -1.60 9.46
N TRP A 64 4.61 -2.28 10.36
CA TRP A 64 5.14 -3.61 10.08
C TRP A 64 4.05 -4.65 9.82
N VAL A 65 2.93 -4.60 10.55
CA VAL A 65 1.75 -5.45 10.27
C VAL A 65 1.25 -5.21 8.85
N THR A 66 1.07 -3.96 8.43
CA THR A 66 0.64 -3.65 7.05
C THR A 66 1.61 -4.18 6.00
N VAL A 67 2.92 -4.11 6.26
CA VAL A 67 3.94 -4.65 5.35
C VAL A 67 3.87 -6.17 5.24
N MET A 68 3.55 -6.85 6.34
CA MET A 68 3.55 -8.31 6.40
C MET A 68 2.22 -8.95 6.00
N GLU A 69 1.10 -8.23 6.15
CA GLU A 69 -0.25 -8.76 5.92
C GLU A 69 -0.91 -8.09 4.71
N ASP A 70 -1.08 -6.76 4.72
CA ASP A 70 -1.84 -6.05 3.69
C ASP A 70 -1.11 -5.98 2.35
N VAL A 71 0.22 -5.79 2.35
CA VAL A 71 1.01 -5.66 1.11
C VAL A 71 1.01 -6.96 0.30
N PRO A 72 1.26 -8.15 0.89
CA PRO A 72 1.13 -9.42 0.16
C PRO A 72 -0.27 -9.68 -0.40
N GLU A 73 -1.32 -9.30 0.33
CA GLU A 73 -2.70 -9.41 -0.19
C GLU A 73 -2.92 -8.51 -1.41
N LEU A 74 -2.41 -7.28 -1.36
CA LEU A 74 -2.47 -6.34 -2.48
C LEU A 74 -1.65 -6.82 -3.68
N GLU A 75 -0.46 -7.42 -3.44
CA GLU A 75 0.37 -8.03 -4.47
C GLU A 75 -0.39 -9.17 -5.18
N ALA A 76 -0.95 -10.11 -4.42
CA ALA A 76 -1.73 -11.23 -4.95
C ALA A 76 -2.92 -10.75 -5.78
N PHE A 77 -3.63 -9.71 -5.32
CA PHE A 77 -4.69 -9.06 -6.09
C PHE A 77 -4.15 -8.51 -7.42
N CYS A 78 -3.06 -7.75 -7.39
CA CYS A 78 -2.46 -7.16 -8.60
C CYS A 78 -2.04 -8.24 -9.60
N GLU A 79 -1.41 -9.32 -9.14
CA GLU A 79 -1.04 -10.46 -9.99
C GLU A 79 -2.24 -11.13 -10.64
N ALA A 80 -3.36 -11.27 -9.92
CA ALA A 80 -4.59 -11.83 -10.47
C ALA A 80 -5.15 -10.94 -11.60
N GLN A 81 -5.18 -9.62 -11.39
CA GLN A 81 -5.66 -8.69 -12.44
C GLN A 81 -4.79 -8.74 -13.71
N LEU A 82 -3.48 -8.93 -13.57
CA LEU A 82 -2.55 -9.04 -14.71
C LEU A 82 -2.72 -10.34 -15.51
N LYS A 83 -3.24 -11.41 -14.88
CA LYS A 83 -3.52 -12.69 -15.55
C LYS A 83 -4.85 -12.67 -16.31
N ASP A 84 -5.80 -11.86 -15.83
CA ASP A 84 -7.15 -11.77 -16.40
C ASP A 84 -7.25 -10.83 -17.61
N GLU A 85 -6.28 -9.94 -17.83
CA GLU A 85 -6.20 -9.11 -19.05
C GLU A 85 -5.12 -9.61 -20.02
N PRO A 86 -5.48 -10.34 -21.09
CA PRO A 86 -4.55 -10.60 -22.17
C PRO A 86 -4.29 -9.29 -22.92
N PHE A 87 -3.02 -8.88 -22.97
CA PHE A 87 -2.54 -7.79 -23.82
C PHE A 87 -2.86 -8.03 -25.31
#